data_AF-A0A485PMM1-F1
#
_entry.id   AF-A0A485PMM1-F1
#
_cell.length_a   1.000
_cell.length_b   1.000
_cell.length_c   1.000
_cell.angle_alpha   90.00
_cell.angle_beta   90.00
_cell.angle_gamma   90.00
#
_symmetry.space_group_name_H-M   'P 1'
#
loop_
_entity.id
_entity.type
_entity.pdbx_description
1 polymer ?
#
loop_
_entity_poly.entity_id
_entity_poly.type
_entity_poly.pdbx_seq_one_letter_code
_entity_poly.pdbx_strand_id
1 'polypeptide(L)'
;KIIENKLEGFSIHLNNNPAYIGFKKKDKGGIHLTATCSRSELDAEIVKSILVEYKINKAGVAPHSDATVEDLVGAVEGNRVYIGCIYASNKIDRVSIEESGIIYKGPHCASISAHR
;
A
#
# COMPACT_ATOMS: atom_id res chain seq x y z
N LYS A 1 -10.08 6.38 10.61
CA LYS A 1 -9.21 6.40 9.41
C LYS A 1 -8.86 7.79 8.86
N ILE A 2 -9.20 8.91 9.52
CA ILE A 2 -8.86 10.25 8.96
C ILE A 2 -7.35 10.47 8.86
N ILE A 3 -6.58 10.00 9.84
CA ILE A 3 -5.11 10.15 9.86
C ILE A 3 -4.47 9.24 8.81
N GLU A 4 -4.91 7.98 8.72
CA GLU A 4 -4.45 7.03 7.70
C GLU A 4 -4.66 7.60 6.28
N ASN A 5 -5.87 8.05 5.94
CA ASN A 5 -6.16 8.61 4.62
C ASN A 5 -5.30 9.85 4.30
N LYS A 6 -4.99 10.68 5.31
CA LYS A 6 -4.10 11.84 5.12
C LYS A 6 -2.68 11.39 4.81
N LEU A 7 -2.17 10.41 5.55
CA LEU A 7 -0.81 9.87 5.37
C LEU A 7 -0.66 9.15 4.03
N GLU A 8 -1.69 8.42 3.59
CA GLU A 8 -1.71 7.80 2.26
C GLU A 8 -1.64 8.85 1.15
N GLY A 9 -2.29 10.01 1.33
CA GLY A 9 -2.13 11.16 0.44
C GLY A 9 -0.69 11.71 0.35
N PHE A 10 0.17 11.40 1.32
CA PHE A 10 1.61 11.71 1.31
C PHE A 10 2.49 10.51 0.93
N SER A 11 1.91 9.47 0.32
CA SER A 11 2.61 8.22 -0.06
C SER A 11 3.19 7.44 1.14
N ILE A 12 2.62 7.63 2.33
CA ILE A 12 2.99 6.88 3.54
C ILE A 12 1.92 5.83 3.79
N HIS A 13 2.32 4.56 3.71
CA HIS A 13 1.45 3.42 3.98
C HIS A 13 1.83 2.77 5.31
N LEU A 14 0.87 2.71 6.23
CA LEU A 14 1.07 2.16 7.57
C LEU A 14 0.72 0.67 7.61
N ASN A 15 1.56 -0.14 8.24
CA ASN A 15 1.32 -1.58 8.50
C ASN A 15 0.99 -2.43 7.25
N ASN A 16 1.34 -1.94 6.07
CA ASN A 16 1.17 -2.65 4.80
C ASN A 16 2.52 -3.04 4.22
N ASN A 17 2.52 -4.11 3.41
CA ASN A 17 3.68 -4.51 2.63
C ASN A 17 3.51 -4.07 1.17
N PRO A 18 4.58 -3.67 0.47
CA PRO A 18 4.52 -3.38 -0.95
C PRO A 18 4.12 -4.63 -1.73
N ALA A 19 3.18 -4.48 -2.67
CA ALA A 19 2.89 -5.55 -3.63
C ALA A 19 4.13 -5.82 -4.49
N TYR A 20 4.39 -7.09 -4.78
CA TYR A 20 5.57 -7.47 -5.55
C TYR A 20 5.28 -7.34 -7.05
N ILE A 21 5.68 -6.20 -7.62
CA ILE A 21 5.53 -5.89 -9.05
C ILE A 21 6.92 -5.72 -9.67
N GLY A 22 7.27 -6.61 -10.60
CA GLY A 22 8.45 -6.47 -11.43
C GLY A 22 8.23 -5.39 -12.49
N PHE A 23 8.65 -4.16 -12.19
CA PHE A 23 8.62 -3.05 -13.15
C PHE A 23 10.03 -2.77 -13.70
N LYS A 24 10.20 -2.85 -15.03
CA LYS A 24 11.48 -2.55 -15.69
C LYS A 24 11.27 -1.74 -16.96
N LYS A 25 11.83 -0.52 -17.00
CA LYS A 25 11.88 0.30 -18.22
C LYS A 25 12.81 -0.34 -19.26
N LYS A 26 12.41 -0.28 -20.53
CA LYS A 26 13.14 -0.85 -21.67
C LYS A 26 13.49 0.24 -22.69
N ASP A 27 14.60 0.09 -23.41
CA ASP A 27 14.98 1.01 -24.49
C ASP A 27 14.23 0.76 -25.81
N LYS A 28 13.79 -0.49 -26.05
CA LYS A 28 13.12 -0.95 -27.26
C LYS A 28 12.05 -1.99 -26.94
N GLY A 29 11.07 -2.13 -27.83
CA GLY A 29 9.86 -2.93 -27.59
C GLY A 29 8.88 -2.13 -26.73
N GLY A 30 7.61 -2.10 -27.13
CA GLY A 30 6.56 -1.35 -26.44
C GLY A 30 6.29 -1.87 -25.01
N ILE A 31 5.11 -1.55 -24.50
CA ILE A 31 4.68 -2.03 -23.19
C ILE A 31 4.32 -3.51 -23.29
N HIS A 32 4.92 -4.33 -22.42
CA HIS A 32 4.65 -5.76 -22.33
C HIS A 32 4.23 -6.13 -20.91
N LEU A 33 3.06 -6.75 -20.78
CA LEU A 33 2.57 -7.30 -19.53
C LEU A 33 2.84 -8.80 -19.52
N THR A 34 3.57 -9.27 -18.52
CA THR A 34 3.76 -10.70 -18.25
C THR A 34 2.81 -11.10 -17.12
N ALA A 35 1.70 -11.74 -17.48
CA ALA A 35 0.70 -12.18 -16.51
C ALA A 35 1.22 -13.40 -15.74
N THR A 36 1.90 -13.16 -14.61
CA THR A 36 2.38 -14.24 -13.71
C THR A 36 1.30 -14.70 -12.73
N CYS A 37 0.27 -13.88 -12.51
CA CYS A 37 -0.84 -14.15 -11.59
C CYS A 37 -2.19 -14.00 -12.31
N SER A 38 -3.07 -14.99 -12.12
CA SER A 38 -4.36 -15.09 -12.81
C SER A 38 -5.45 -14.15 -12.28
N ARG A 39 -5.23 -13.52 -11.11
CA ARG A 39 -6.26 -12.81 -10.34
C ARG A 39 -5.99 -11.30 -10.18
N SER A 40 -4.92 -10.78 -10.78
CA SER A 40 -4.64 -9.34 -10.78
C SER A 40 -5.68 -8.56 -11.58
N GLU A 41 -6.14 -7.43 -11.03
CA GLU A 41 -7.03 -6.48 -11.74
C GLU A 41 -6.34 -5.72 -12.88
N LEU A 42 -5.04 -5.95 -13.06
CA LEU A 42 -4.20 -5.29 -14.05
C LEU A 42 -4.33 -5.96 -15.42
N ASP A 43 -5.22 -5.42 -16.26
CA ASP A 43 -5.26 -5.75 -17.68
C ASP A 43 -4.17 -5.00 -18.47
N ALA A 44 -3.76 -5.55 -19.61
CA ALA A 44 -2.83 -4.91 -20.54
C ALA A 44 -3.30 -3.52 -20.98
N GLU A 45 -4.61 -3.31 -21.15
CA GLU A 45 -5.16 -1.99 -21.50
C GLU A 45 -5.01 -0.97 -20.37
N ILE A 46 -5.27 -1.38 -19.13
CA ILE A 46 -5.15 -0.55 -17.93
C ILE A 46 -3.68 -0.18 -17.70
N VAL A 47 -2.79 -1.18 -17.72
CA VAL A 47 -1.35 -1.01 -17.56
C VAL A 47 -0.79 -0.06 -18.62
N LYS A 48 -1.21 -0.23 -19.87
CA LYS A 48 -0.80 0.65 -20.97
C LYS A 48 -1.26 2.09 -20.75
N SER A 49 -2.50 2.30 -20.33
CA SER A 49 -3.07 3.62 -20.09
C SER A 49 -2.31 4.37 -18.99
N ILE A 50 -2.05 3.70 -17.86
CA ILE A 50 -1.28 4.27 -16.74
C ILE A 50 0.14 4.62 -17.20
N LEU A 51 0.86 3.68 -17.83
CA LEU A 51 2.25 3.93 -18.22
C LEU A 51 2.38 5.07 -19.26
N VAL A 52 1.42 5.20 -20.17
CA VAL A 52 1.37 6.31 -21.14
C VAL A 52 1.17 7.65 -20.43
N GLU A 53 0.31 7.73 -19.41
CA GLU A 53 0.11 8.94 -18.60
C GLU A 53 1.42 9.38 -17.91
N TYR A 54 2.21 8.41 -17.42
CA TYR A 54 3.55 8.64 -16.87
C TYR A 54 4.64 8.83 -17.95
N LYS A 55 4.28 8.98 -19.23
CA LYS A 55 5.18 9.15 -20.39
C LYS A 55 6.14 7.98 -20.62
N ILE A 56 5.79 6.77 -20.16
CA ILE A 56 6.58 5.55 -20.30
C ILE A 56 5.97 4.71 -21.43
N ASN A 57 6.58 4.77 -22.60
CA ASN A 57 6.11 4.02 -23.78
C ASN A 57 6.73 2.62 -23.92
N LYS A 58 7.70 2.30 -23.06
CA LYS A 58 8.55 1.10 -23.19
C LYS A 58 8.89 0.54 -21.81
N ALA A 59 8.18 -0.51 -21.41
CA ALA A 59 8.39 -1.16 -20.13
C ALA A 59 7.93 -2.62 -20.15
N GLY A 60 8.54 -3.45 -19.31
CA GLY A 60 8.00 -4.72 -18.89
C GLY A 60 7.36 -4.58 -17.52
N VAL A 61 6.14 -5.08 -17.37
CA VAL A 61 5.43 -5.18 -16.10
C VAL A 61 5.13 -6.65 -15.83
N ALA A 62 5.49 -7.14 -14.66
CA ALA A 62 5.21 -8.50 -14.22
C ALA A 62 4.67 -8.47 -12.78
N PRO A 63 3.34 -8.47 -12.57
CA PRO A 63 2.79 -8.66 -11.24
C PRO A 63 3.05 -10.11 -10.80
N HIS A 64 3.57 -10.28 -9.59
CA HIS A 64 3.84 -11.58 -8.95
C HIS A 64 2.90 -11.87 -7.77
N SER A 65 2.02 -10.92 -7.44
CA SER A 65 0.97 -11.03 -6.44
C SER A 65 -0.32 -10.41 -7.00
N ASP A 66 -1.44 -10.55 -6.27
CA ASP A 66 -2.66 -9.77 -6.55
C ASP A 66 -2.35 -8.28 -6.38
N ALA A 67 -2.02 -7.63 -7.49
CA ALA A 67 -1.66 -6.22 -7.57
C ALA A 67 -2.83 -5.40 -8.12
N THR A 68 -3.05 -4.25 -7.51
CA THR A 68 -4.05 -3.26 -7.91
C THR A 68 -3.44 -2.19 -8.82
N VAL A 69 -4.31 -1.34 -9.39
CA VAL A 69 -3.89 -0.13 -10.13
C VAL A 69 -3.01 0.77 -9.28
N GLU A 70 -3.38 0.96 -8.02
CA GLU A 70 -2.60 1.79 -7.10
C GLU A 70 -1.21 1.20 -6.87
N ASP A 71 -1.07 -0.11 -6.70
CA ASP A 71 0.24 -0.74 -6.54
C ASP A 71 1.16 -0.52 -7.74
N LEU A 72 0.61 -0.60 -8.96
CA LEU A 72 1.36 -0.31 -10.18
C LEU A 72 1.84 1.15 -10.22
N VAL A 73 0.97 2.10 -9.88
CA VAL A 73 1.34 3.52 -9.77
C VAL A 73 2.48 3.70 -8.76
N GLY A 74 2.38 3.05 -7.60
CA GLY A 74 3.43 3.07 -6.59
C GLY A 74 4.77 2.52 -7.06
N ALA A 75 4.74 1.42 -7.82
CA ALA A 75 5.94 0.83 -8.40
C ALA A 75 6.58 1.73 -9.48
N VAL A 76 5.78 2.55 -10.17
CA VAL A 76 6.27 3.50 -11.18
C VAL A 76 6.84 4.77 -10.54
N GLU A 77 6.20 5.30 -9.49
CA GLU A 77 6.65 6.50 -8.79
C GLU A 77 7.86 6.25 -7.89
N GLY A 78 7.92 5.09 -7.23
CA GLY A 78 9.05 4.67 -6.39
C GLY A 78 9.28 5.51 -5.13
N ASN A 79 8.34 6.39 -4.79
CA ASN A 79 8.39 7.31 -3.64
C ASN A 79 7.58 6.79 -2.43
N ARG A 80 6.96 5.62 -2.53
CA ARG A 80 6.14 5.05 -1.45
C ARG A 80 6.99 4.60 -0.27
N VAL A 81 6.53 4.97 0.91
CA VAL A 81 7.18 4.65 2.18
C VAL A 81 6.26 3.75 2.99
N TYR A 82 6.73 2.53 3.28
CA TYR A 82 6.00 1.54 4.07
C TYR A 82 6.60 1.49 5.47
N ILE A 83 5.82 1.86 6.48
CA ILE A 83 6.30 1.96 7.87
C ILE A 83 5.39 1.18 8.81
N GLY A 84 5.99 0.41 9.70
CA GLY A 84 5.30 -0.20 10.83
C GLY A 84 4.84 0.87 11.82
N CYS A 85 3.55 0.86 12.17
CA CYS A 85 2.93 1.85 13.04
C CYS A 85 2.22 1.16 14.20
N ILE A 86 2.35 1.74 15.40
CA ILE A 86 1.62 1.31 16.57
C ILE A 86 0.50 2.33 16.85
N TYR A 87 -0.73 1.85 16.91
CA TYR A 87 -1.89 2.63 17.32
C TYR A 87 -1.91 2.75 18.84
N ALA A 88 -1.51 3.91 19.36
CA ALA A 88 -1.57 4.19 20.78
C ALA A 88 -3.00 4.59 21.20
N SER A 89 -3.70 3.69 21.88
CA SER A 89 -5.01 3.95 22.49
C SER A 89 -4.80 4.53 23.89
N ASN A 90 -4.88 5.86 24.00
CA ASN A 90 -4.62 6.59 25.24
C ASN A 90 -5.88 6.80 26.09
N LYS A 91 -5.70 7.05 27.39
CA LYS A 91 -6.74 7.33 28.41
C LYS A 91 -7.54 6.10 28.85
N ILE A 92 -6.87 4.96 28.95
CA ILE A 92 -7.50 3.70 29.41
C ILE A 92 -8.04 3.77 30.84
N ASP A 93 -7.59 4.73 31.65
CA ASP A 93 -8.10 5.01 33.00
C ASP A 93 -9.59 5.42 33.02
N ARG A 94 -10.13 5.86 31.88
CA ARG A 94 -11.54 6.25 31.74
C ARG A 94 -12.43 5.13 31.19
N VAL A 95 -11.86 3.96 30.95
CA VAL A 95 -12.51 2.85 30.25
C VAL A 95 -12.57 1.62 31.16
N SER A 96 -13.65 0.84 31.05
CA SER A 96 -13.84 -0.38 31.87
C SER A 96 -12.87 -1.50 31.44
N ILE A 97 -12.56 -2.43 32.34
CA ILE A 97 -11.63 -3.55 32.08
C ILE A 97 -12.09 -4.40 30.87
N GLU A 98 -13.39 -4.64 30.76
CA GLU A 98 -13.98 -5.41 29.65
C GLU A 98 -13.75 -4.73 28.29
N GLU A 99 -13.97 -3.41 28.22
CA GLU A 99 -13.74 -2.61 27.01
C GLU A 99 -12.25 -2.51 26.67
N SER A 100 -11.38 -2.37 27.68
CA SER A 100 -9.92 -2.38 27.49
C SER A 100 -9.43 -3.71 26.90
N GLY A 101 -10.05 -4.83 27.26
CA GLY A 101 -9.73 -6.16 26.72
C GLY A 101 -10.05 -6.29 25.23
N ILE A 102 -11.05 -5.57 24.73
CA ILE A 102 -11.39 -5.54 23.30
C ILE A 102 -10.34 -4.72 22.53
N ILE A 103 -9.95 -3.56 23.08
CA ILE A 103 -8.95 -2.66 22.47
C ILE A 103 -7.59 -3.36 22.33
N TYR A 104 -7.20 -4.16 23.33
CA TYR A 104 -5.94 -4.92 23.33
C TYR A 104 -5.86 -5.97 22.21
N LYS A 105 -7.00 -6.52 21.76
CA LYS A 105 -7.03 -7.52 20.68
C LYS A 105 -6.88 -6.92 19.28
N GLY A 106 -6.88 -5.60 19.16
CA GLY A 106 -6.70 -4.92 17.89
C GLY A 106 -5.29 -5.12 17.33
N PRO A 107 -5.13 -5.33 16.01
CA PRO A 107 -3.82 -5.45 15.39
C PRO A 107 -3.03 -4.14 15.54
N HIS A 108 -1.74 -4.26 15.86
CA HIS A 108 -0.82 -3.13 16.06
C HIS A 108 -1.30 -2.09 17.09
N CYS A 109 -2.14 -2.48 18.05
CA CYS A 109 -2.69 -1.58 19.08
C CYS A 109 -1.91 -1.68 20.39
N ALA A 110 -1.61 -0.54 21.00
CA ALA A 110 -1.02 -0.44 22.34
C ALA A 110 -1.89 0.45 23.23
N SER A 111 -2.41 -0.13 24.30
CA SER A 111 -3.19 0.56 25.33
C SER A 111 -2.27 1.28 26.32
N ILE A 112 -2.44 2.60 26.46
CA ILE A 112 -1.61 3.43 27.35
C ILE A 112 -2.47 4.36 28.21
N SER A 113 -1.98 4.72 29.40
CA SER A 113 -2.47 5.87 30.16
C SER A 113 -1.31 6.80 30.40
N ALA A 114 -1.22 7.86 29.59
CA ALA A 114 -0.30 8.94 29.83
C ALA A 114 -0.95 9.94 30.78
N HIS A 115 -0.66 9.82 32.08
CA HIS A 115 -0.89 10.87 33.07
C HIS A 115 0.30 11.84 33.04
N ARG A 116 0.02 13.14 33.19
CA ARG A 116 1.06 14.16 33.34
C ARG A 116 1.39 14.35 34.80
#